data_AF-A0A6G0MRU9-F1
#
_entry.id   AF-A0A6G0MRU9-F1
#
_cell.length_a   1.000
_cell.length_b   1.000
_cell.length_c   1.000
_cell.angle_alpha   90.00
_cell.angle_beta   90.00
_cell.angle_gamma   90.00
#
_symmetry.space_group_name_H-M   'P 1'
#
loop_
_entity.id
_entity.type
_entity.pdbx_description
1 polymer ?
#
loop_
_entity_poly.entity_id
_entity_poly.type
_entity_poly.pdbx_seq_one_letter_code
_entity_poly.pdbx_strand_id
1 'polypeptide(L)'
;TSTFVNGACVCSGGQALVSNVCTCPSTSTLTGTGESAVCRCSGSLGFIDGVCSTCPAGSSVVAGVCTCSGGRLMVDGACTCPSTSTFVNGACVCSGGQALVSNVCTCPSTSTLTGTGISAVCRCSGSLGFIDGVCSTCPAGSSVVDGMCTCSGDREIVDGACACAGDQDFTNGKCVPKCFWTHNNVGYECFWTDPSKASLTLNNDCEISSPSALDNYVADKRTNKYDEILGDPVISLTATNQDGSAGVTQKATWREYLLTPTTLENKVTFDTFGVFDLEMTATDYSGVATCSGCVAIVDKYPPTAETKCQTTEANTLSTAASYTDGKLAEAITQESRFAAFYSDDNVKNNGGANDRCDDVTAEMQDFFASSASTLASDDNRCFDDDFVTQLLDKTSGGTNLLASATQSELDGLQCTRCCSKSLTLK
;
A
#
# COMPACT_ATOMS: atom_id res chain seq x y z
N THR A 1 -55.38 -5.52 43.29
CA THR A 1 -56.51 -4.62 43.65
C THR A 1 -57.64 -4.86 42.67
N SER A 2 -58.88 -4.49 42.97
CA SER A 2 -59.98 -4.56 41.99
C SER A 2 -60.40 -3.16 41.57
N THR A 3 -60.70 -3.01 40.28
CA THR A 3 -61.35 -1.82 39.73
C THR A 3 -62.72 -2.21 39.17
N PHE A 4 -63.73 -1.36 39.37
CA PHE A 4 -65.06 -1.60 38.83
C PHE A 4 -65.15 -0.95 37.45
N VAL A 5 -65.14 -1.77 36.41
CA VAL A 5 -65.16 -1.31 35.02
C VAL A 5 -66.38 -1.92 34.33
N ASN A 6 -67.23 -1.09 33.73
CA ASN A 6 -68.42 -1.51 32.98
C ASN A 6 -69.37 -2.48 33.74
N GLY A 7 -69.60 -2.24 35.02
CA GLY A 7 -70.52 -3.07 35.81
C GLY A 7 -69.92 -4.38 36.35
N ALA A 8 -68.63 -4.63 36.14
CA ALA A 8 -67.94 -5.82 36.64
C ALA A 8 -66.66 -5.47 37.41
N CYS A 9 -66.35 -6.25 38.44
CA CYS A 9 -65.06 -6.20 39.12
C CYS A 9 -63.98 -6.78 38.21
N VAL A 10 -63.00 -5.98 37.81
CA VAL A 10 -61.80 -6.41 37.08
C VAL A 10 -60.63 -6.45 38.06
N CYS A 11 -59.93 -7.58 38.09
CA CYS A 11 -58.76 -7.77 38.94
C CYS A 11 -57.48 -7.34 38.21
N SER A 12 -56.59 -6.62 38.89
CA SER A 12 -55.30 -6.19 38.35
C SER A 12 -54.16 -7.16 38.69
N GLY A 13 -53.02 -7.06 37.99
CA GLY A 13 -51.79 -7.76 38.37
C GLY A 13 -51.81 -9.29 38.23
N GLY A 14 -52.57 -9.82 37.27
CA GLY A 14 -52.65 -11.27 37.01
C GLY A 14 -53.52 -12.04 38.01
N GLN A 15 -54.30 -11.35 38.84
CA GLN A 15 -55.30 -11.94 39.73
C GLN A 15 -56.55 -12.37 38.93
N ALA A 16 -57.18 -13.48 39.31
CA ALA A 16 -58.48 -13.91 38.80
C ALA A 16 -59.59 -13.59 39.82
N LEU A 17 -60.78 -13.25 39.34
CA LEU A 17 -61.94 -13.03 40.20
C LEU A 17 -62.56 -14.38 40.58
N VAL A 18 -62.43 -14.77 41.85
CA VAL A 18 -63.02 -16.00 42.38
C VAL A 18 -63.93 -15.63 43.55
N SER A 19 -65.22 -15.96 43.45
CA SER A 19 -66.22 -15.63 44.48
C SER A 19 -66.21 -14.16 44.91
N ASN A 20 -66.15 -13.23 43.94
CA ASN A 20 -66.06 -11.78 44.14
C ASN A 20 -64.80 -11.27 44.88
N VAL A 21 -63.76 -12.11 45.01
CA VAL A 21 -62.47 -11.72 45.58
C VAL A 21 -61.38 -11.92 44.54
N CYS A 22 -60.55 -10.89 44.32
CA CYS A 22 -59.38 -11.00 43.46
C CYS A 22 -58.33 -11.88 44.12
N THR A 23 -58.12 -13.05 43.54
CA THR A 23 -57.28 -14.11 44.08
C THR A 23 -56.23 -14.47 43.05
N CYS A 24 -55.00 -14.71 43.49
CA CYS A 24 -53.96 -15.17 42.59
C CYS A 24 -54.26 -16.60 42.11
N PRO A 25 -54.09 -16.91 40.81
CA PRO A 25 -54.37 -18.23 40.28
C PRO A 25 -53.38 -19.28 40.82
N SER A 26 -53.88 -20.50 41.06
CA SER A 26 -53.06 -21.64 41.51
C SER A 26 -52.30 -21.37 42.82
N THR A 27 -51.10 -21.93 43.01
CA THR A 27 -50.24 -21.71 44.18
C THR A 27 -49.44 -20.39 44.12
N SER A 28 -49.79 -19.45 43.22
CA SER A 28 -49.12 -18.14 43.18
C SER A 28 -49.50 -17.27 44.36
N THR A 29 -48.57 -16.41 44.76
CA THR A 29 -48.76 -15.47 45.86
C THR A 29 -48.77 -14.05 45.33
N LEU A 30 -49.65 -13.21 45.87
CA LEU A 30 -49.67 -11.78 45.55
C LEU A 30 -48.44 -11.12 46.19
N THR A 31 -47.64 -10.44 45.37
CA THR A 31 -46.45 -9.71 45.83
C THR A 31 -46.59 -8.23 45.49
N GLY A 32 -46.18 -7.36 46.42
CA GLY A 32 -46.38 -5.92 46.33
C GLY A 32 -47.65 -5.45 47.06
N THR A 33 -47.89 -4.14 47.05
CA THR A 33 -49.07 -3.49 47.66
C THR A 33 -49.70 -2.50 46.69
N GLY A 34 -51.00 -2.23 46.83
CA GLY A 34 -51.72 -1.27 45.99
C GLY A 34 -51.82 -1.70 44.52
N GLU A 35 -51.65 -0.75 43.60
CA GLU A 35 -51.75 -0.96 42.15
C GLU A 35 -50.58 -1.76 41.55
N SER A 36 -49.45 -1.85 42.28
CA SER A 36 -48.27 -2.62 41.88
C SER A 36 -48.32 -4.08 42.33
N ALA A 37 -49.42 -4.53 42.93
CA ALA A 37 -49.57 -5.90 43.40
C ALA A 37 -49.71 -6.87 42.22
N VAL A 38 -48.78 -7.81 42.07
CA VAL A 38 -48.74 -8.79 40.96
C VAL A 38 -48.62 -10.21 41.51
N CYS A 39 -49.36 -11.15 40.92
CA CYS A 39 -49.25 -12.57 41.24
C CYS A 39 -47.93 -13.13 40.75
N ARG A 40 -47.19 -13.79 41.65
CA ARG A 40 -45.93 -14.46 41.34
C ARG A 40 -45.96 -15.91 41.80
N CYS A 41 -45.47 -16.79 40.95
CA CYS A 41 -45.22 -18.17 41.35
C CYS A 41 -44.10 -18.22 42.38
N SER A 42 -44.20 -19.16 43.32
CA SER A 42 -43.21 -19.37 44.36
C SER A 42 -41.92 -19.99 43.81
N GLY A 43 -40.77 -19.53 44.29
CA GLY A 43 -39.46 -20.11 43.94
C GLY A 43 -39.07 -19.87 42.48
N SER A 44 -38.61 -20.93 41.80
CA SER A 44 -38.17 -20.92 40.39
C SER A 44 -39.26 -21.28 39.38
N LEU A 45 -40.53 -21.36 39.82
CA LEU A 45 -41.66 -21.67 38.95
C LEU A 45 -42.06 -20.44 38.11
N GLY A 46 -42.62 -20.68 36.92
CA GLY A 46 -43.19 -19.65 36.06
C GLY A 46 -44.61 -19.99 35.65
N PHE A 47 -45.33 -19.01 35.11
CA PHE A 47 -46.65 -19.24 34.53
C PHE A 47 -46.53 -19.95 33.18
N ILE A 48 -47.35 -20.99 32.99
CA ILE A 48 -47.69 -21.63 31.72
C ILE A 48 -49.22 -21.64 31.66
N ASP A 49 -49.81 -20.99 30.67
CA ASP A 49 -51.27 -20.87 30.49
C ASP A 49 -52.04 -20.48 31.77
N GLY A 50 -51.48 -19.56 32.57
CA GLY A 50 -52.08 -19.06 33.80
C GLY A 50 -51.89 -19.95 35.05
N VAL A 51 -51.17 -21.06 34.93
CA VAL A 51 -50.88 -21.99 36.04
C VAL A 51 -49.39 -21.93 36.39
N CYS A 52 -49.06 -21.89 37.70
CA CYS A 52 -47.67 -22.02 38.15
C CYS A 52 -47.16 -23.44 37.93
N SER A 53 -46.12 -23.56 37.11
CA SER A 53 -45.51 -24.84 36.74
C SER A 53 -43.99 -24.73 36.68
N THR A 54 -43.31 -25.87 36.78
CA THR A 54 -41.89 -25.94 36.49
C THR A 54 -41.70 -25.68 35.00
N CYS A 55 -40.85 -24.72 34.65
CA CYS A 55 -40.62 -24.41 33.24
C CYS A 55 -40.02 -25.63 32.50
N PRO A 56 -40.53 -25.96 31.31
CA PRO A 56 -40.03 -27.10 30.53
C PRO A 56 -38.58 -26.90 30.10
N ALA A 57 -37.91 -28.00 29.77
CA ALA A 57 -36.53 -27.97 29.28
C ALA A 57 -36.39 -27.03 28.06
N GLY A 58 -35.37 -26.17 28.08
CA GLY A 58 -35.16 -25.16 27.04
C GLY A 58 -35.96 -23.86 27.23
N SER A 59 -36.56 -23.64 28.39
CA SER A 59 -37.14 -22.36 28.80
C SER A 59 -36.60 -21.88 30.16
N SER A 60 -36.80 -20.59 30.44
CA SER A 60 -36.49 -19.98 31.73
C SER A 60 -37.59 -19.00 32.13
N VAL A 61 -37.68 -18.68 33.42
CA VAL A 61 -38.65 -17.69 33.91
C VAL A 61 -38.17 -16.29 33.53
N VAL A 62 -38.89 -15.63 32.63
CA VAL A 62 -38.67 -14.22 32.27
C VAL A 62 -39.94 -13.45 32.64
N ALA A 63 -39.80 -12.41 33.46
CA ALA A 63 -40.92 -11.62 33.98
C ALA A 63 -42.06 -12.44 34.65
N GLY A 64 -41.73 -13.61 35.23
CA GLY A 64 -42.71 -14.49 35.90
C GLY A 64 -43.39 -15.50 34.98
N VAL A 65 -43.10 -15.49 33.67
CA VAL A 65 -43.66 -16.43 32.67
C VAL A 65 -42.55 -17.34 32.14
N CYS A 66 -42.85 -18.61 31.90
CA CYS A 66 -41.89 -19.51 31.26
C CYS A 66 -41.71 -19.10 29.79
N THR A 67 -40.51 -18.67 29.42
CA THR A 67 -40.17 -18.19 28.08
C THR A 67 -39.15 -19.12 27.44
N CYS A 68 -39.46 -19.62 26.25
CA CYS A 68 -38.59 -20.52 25.51
C CYS A 68 -37.39 -19.77 24.91
N SER A 69 -36.20 -20.39 24.96
CA SER A 69 -34.99 -19.85 24.34
C SER A 69 -34.81 -20.34 22.91
N GLY A 70 -33.96 -19.65 22.14
CA GLY A 70 -33.53 -20.09 20.81
C GLY A 70 -34.61 -20.02 19.72
N GLY A 71 -35.54 -19.06 19.83
CA GLY A 71 -36.60 -18.82 18.83
C GLY A 71 -37.76 -19.82 18.86
N ARG A 72 -37.84 -20.68 19.89
CA ARG A 72 -38.95 -21.62 20.11
C ARG A 72 -40.18 -20.92 20.72
N LEU A 73 -41.35 -21.48 20.48
CA LEU A 73 -42.62 -21.05 21.05
C LEU A 73 -43.08 -22.04 22.14
N MET A 74 -43.80 -21.53 23.14
CA MET A 74 -44.46 -22.37 24.14
C MET A 74 -45.78 -22.88 23.55
N VAL A 75 -45.86 -24.18 23.31
CA VAL A 75 -47.07 -24.86 22.79
C VAL A 75 -47.33 -26.08 23.65
N ASP A 76 -48.52 -26.16 24.25
CA ASP A 76 -48.95 -27.25 25.14
C ASP A 76 -47.93 -27.59 26.25
N GLY A 77 -47.33 -26.56 26.85
CA GLY A 77 -46.34 -26.71 27.93
C GLY A 77 -44.97 -27.22 27.48
N ALA A 78 -44.66 -27.23 26.19
CA ALA A 78 -43.34 -27.58 25.65
C ALA A 78 -42.79 -26.49 24.72
N CYS A 79 -41.46 -26.35 24.67
CA CYS A 79 -40.80 -25.45 23.73
C CYS A 79 -40.62 -26.12 22.37
N THR A 80 -41.36 -25.65 21.37
CA THR A 80 -41.35 -26.18 20.01
C THR A 80 -40.86 -25.13 19.02
N CYS A 81 -40.15 -25.54 17.97
CA CYS A 81 -39.79 -24.62 16.91
C CYS A 81 -41.02 -24.28 16.05
N PRO A 82 -41.17 -23.02 15.63
CA PRO A 82 -42.33 -22.61 14.86
C PRO A 82 -42.29 -23.15 13.43
N SER A 83 -43.46 -23.36 12.82
CA SER A 83 -43.62 -23.91 11.47
C SER A 83 -42.94 -25.29 11.31
N THR A 84 -42.36 -25.60 10.14
CA THR A 84 -41.58 -26.82 9.87
C THR A 84 -40.09 -26.68 10.21
N SER A 85 -39.70 -25.66 10.99
CA SER A 85 -38.30 -25.46 11.40
C SER A 85 -37.85 -26.47 12.45
N THR A 86 -36.56 -26.73 12.53
CA THR A 86 -35.95 -27.69 13.46
C THR A 86 -35.00 -26.99 14.42
N PHE A 87 -34.90 -27.49 15.66
CA PHE A 87 -34.00 -26.90 16.65
C PHE A 87 -32.59 -27.48 16.50
N VAL A 88 -31.63 -26.68 16.01
CA VAL A 88 -30.25 -27.08 15.78
C VAL A 88 -29.32 -26.04 16.41
N ASN A 89 -28.31 -26.50 17.17
CA ASN A 89 -27.26 -25.65 17.76
C ASN A 89 -27.78 -24.42 18.54
N GLY A 90 -28.90 -24.56 19.25
CA GLY A 90 -29.42 -23.49 20.09
C GLY A 90 -30.43 -22.55 19.40
N ALA A 91 -30.76 -22.75 18.13
CA ALA A 91 -31.72 -21.94 17.38
C ALA A 91 -32.66 -22.78 16.49
N CYS A 92 -33.85 -22.25 16.21
CA CYS A 92 -34.73 -22.81 15.17
C CYS A 92 -34.21 -22.44 13.77
N VAL A 93 -33.92 -23.45 12.95
CA VAL A 93 -33.41 -23.31 11.59
C VAL A 93 -34.40 -23.88 10.58
N CYS A 94 -34.56 -23.18 9.45
CA CYS A 94 -35.38 -23.66 8.34
C CYS A 94 -34.54 -24.48 7.37
N SER A 95 -35.15 -25.49 6.75
CA SER A 95 -34.48 -26.35 5.78
C SER A 95 -34.55 -25.76 4.37
N GLY A 96 -33.68 -26.21 3.46
CA GLY A 96 -33.83 -25.94 2.03
C GLY A 96 -33.66 -24.48 1.60
N GLY A 97 -32.79 -23.72 2.27
CA GLY A 97 -32.49 -22.33 1.91
C GLY A 97 -33.58 -21.32 2.28
N GLN A 98 -34.55 -21.72 3.10
CA GLN A 98 -35.57 -20.84 3.66
C GLN A 98 -35.01 -20.00 4.82
N ALA A 99 -35.53 -18.79 4.99
CA ALA A 99 -35.30 -17.95 6.16
C ALA A 99 -36.54 -17.94 7.07
N LEU A 100 -36.33 -17.91 8.38
CA LEU A 100 -37.41 -17.79 9.36
C LEU A 100 -37.85 -16.32 9.46
N VAL A 101 -38.94 -15.96 8.79
CA VAL A 101 -39.51 -14.61 8.81
C VAL A 101 -40.86 -14.65 9.52
N SER A 102 -41.01 -13.85 10.58
CA SER A 102 -42.24 -13.83 11.40
C SER A 102 -42.69 -15.22 11.86
N ASN A 103 -41.74 -16.05 12.31
CA ASN A 103 -41.97 -17.43 12.75
C ASN A 103 -42.47 -18.40 11.66
N VAL A 104 -42.34 -18.05 10.39
CA VAL A 104 -42.67 -18.92 9.25
C VAL A 104 -41.42 -19.11 8.39
N CYS A 105 -41.12 -20.35 8.01
CA CYS A 105 -40.07 -20.60 7.02
C CYS A 105 -40.52 -20.14 5.63
N THR A 106 -39.81 -19.15 5.09
CA THR A 106 -40.13 -18.50 3.82
C THR A 106 -38.90 -18.42 2.94
N CYS A 107 -39.11 -18.62 1.64
CA CYS A 107 -38.05 -18.40 0.66
C CYS A 107 -37.78 -16.90 0.50
N PRO A 108 -36.53 -16.50 0.17
CA PRO A 108 -36.20 -15.13 -0.24
C PRO A 108 -37.16 -14.61 -1.32
N SER A 109 -37.46 -13.31 -1.29
CA SER A 109 -38.57 -12.63 -2.01
C SER A 109 -38.59 -12.78 -3.54
N THR A 110 -37.57 -13.38 -4.14
CA THR A 110 -37.45 -13.62 -5.59
C THR A 110 -37.28 -15.12 -5.94
N SER A 111 -37.43 -16.00 -4.96
CA SER A 111 -37.33 -17.46 -5.10
C SER A 111 -38.62 -18.15 -4.69
N THR A 112 -38.89 -19.30 -5.30
CA THR A 112 -40.07 -20.13 -5.02
C THR A 112 -39.64 -21.43 -4.35
N LEU A 113 -40.41 -21.87 -3.35
CA LEU A 113 -40.20 -23.18 -2.76
C LEU A 113 -40.62 -24.26 -3.76
N THR A 114 -39.70 -25.16 -4.10
CA THR A 114 -39.97 -26.29 -4.98
C THR A 114 -39.78 -27.60 -4.21
N GLY A 115 -40.65 -28.59 -4.46
CA GLY A 115 -40.67 -29.85 -3.71
C GLY A 115 -41.64 -29.84 -2.53
N THR A 116 -41.69 -30.94 -1.78
CA THR A 116 -42.59 -31.14 -0.63
C THR A 116 -41.85 -31.79 0.55
N GLY A 117 -42.22 -31.43 1.78
CA GLY A 117 -41.60 -31.97 2.99
C GLY A 117 -40.12 -31.61 3.11
N ILE A 118 -39.29 -32.55 3.59
CA ILE A 118 -37.85 -32.33 3.82
C ILE A 118 -37.01 -32.11 2.54
N SER A 119 -37.59 -32.38 1.37
CA SER A 119 -36.96 -32.15 0.06
C SER A 119 -37.26 -30.78 -0.53
N ALA A 120 -38.04 -29.95 0.18
CA ALA A 120 -38.42 -28.63 -0.29
C ALA A 120 -37.21 -27.69 -0.26
N VAL A 121 -36.86 -27.10 -1.41
CA VAL A 121 -35.72 -26.19 -1.56
C VAL A 121 -36.16 -24.93 -2.31
N CYS A 122 -35.72 -23.76 -1.83
CA CYS A 122 -35.92 -22.50 -2.50
C CYS A 122 -35.12 -22.46 -3.80
N ARG A 123 -35.80 -22.17 -4.92
CA ARG A 123 -35.17 -22.05 -6.24
C ARG A 123 -35.52 -20.71 -6.86
N CYS A 124 -34.54 -20.10 -7.49
CA CYS A 124 -34.74 -18.92 -8.31
C CYS A 124 -35.55 -19.26 -9.57
N SER A 125 -36.31 -18.29 -10.05
CA SER A 125 -37.15 -18.46 -11.25
C SER A 125 -36.29 -18.44 -12.52
N GLY A 126 -36.57 -19.34 -13.47
CA GLY A 126 -35.90 -19.35 -14.78
C GLY A 126 -34.41 -19.72 -14.70
N SER A 127 -33.55 -18.93 -15.35
CA SER A 127 -32.10 -19.14 -15.44
C SER A 127 -31.29 -18.32 -14.43
N LEU A 128 -31.95 -17.81 -13.37
CA LEU A 128 -31.30 -17.04 -12.30
C LEU A 128 -30.69 -18.00 -11.26
N GLY A 129 -29.64 -17.54 -10.58
CA GLY A 129 -29.03 -18.25 -9.46
C GLY A 129 -28.92 -17.35 -8.23
N PHE A 130 -28.68 -17.97 -7.06
CA PHE A 130 -28.41 -17.21 -5.84
C PHE A 130 -26.99 -16.61 -5.87
N ILE A 131 -26.91 -15.31 -5.53
CA ILE A 131 -25.70 -14.57 -5.16
C ILE A 131 -26.00 -13.90 -3.83
N ASP A 132 -25.23 -14.20 -2.78
CA ASP A 132 -25.43 -13.68 -1.42
C ASP A 132 -26.88 -13.77 -0.89
N GLY A 133 -27.57 -14.87 -1.22
CA GLY A 133 -28.95 -15.13 -0.79
C GLY A 133 -30.03 -14.40 -1.61
N VAL A 134 -29.66 -13.69 -2.67
CA VAL A 134 -30.57 -12.99 -3.59
C VAL A 134 -30.55 -13.66 -4.96
N CYS A 135 -31.72 -13.88 -5.58
CA CYS A 135 -31.77 -14.33 -6.96
C CYS A 135 -31.34 -13.23 -7.92
N SER A 136 -30.27 -13.50 -8.65
CA SER A 136 -29.63 -12.56 -9.58
C SER A 136 -29.27 -13.25 -10.89
N THR A 137 -29.06 -12.46 -11.94
CA THR A 137 -28.45 -12.98 -13.16
C THR A 137 -26.99 -13.32 -12.85
N CYS A 138 -26.58 -14.55 -13.18
CA CYS A 138 -25.22 -14.97 -12.90
C CYS A 138 -24.22 -14.18 -13.76
N PRO A 139 -23.06 -13.79 -13.19
CA PRO A 139 -22.06 -13.01 -13.90
C PRO A 139 -21.46 -13.77 -15.08
N ALA A 140 -20.86 -13.03 -16.03
CA ALA A 140 -20.18 -13.62 -17.17
C ALA A 140 -19.10 -14.63 -16.71
N GLY A 141 -19.06 -15.80 -17.34
CA GLY A 141 -18.14 -16.88 -16.95
C GLY A 141 -18.60 -17.72 -15.75
N SER A 142 -19.90 -17.66 -15.40
CA SER A 142 -20.55 -18.56 -14.44
C SER A 142 -21.81 -19.19 -15.02
N SER A 143 -22.29 -20.26 -14.38
CA SER A 143 -23.53 -20.95 -14.69
C SER A 143 -24.29 -21.35 -13.43
N VAL A 144 -25.60 -21.60 -13.53
CA VAL A 144 -26.40 -22.06 -12.40
C VAL A 144 -26.15 -23.54 -12.16
N VAL A 145 -25.56 -23.88 -11.02
CA VAL A 145 -25.37 -25.27 -10.55
C VAL A 145 -26.08 -25.38 -9.20
N ASP A 146 -27.01 -26.33 -9.10
CA ASP A 146 -27.84 -26.55 -7.89
C ASP A 146 -28.56 -25.30 -7.35
N GLY A 147 -28.87 -24.34 -8.23
CA GLY A 147 -29.56 -23.09 -7.88
C GLY A 147 -28.64 -21.96 -7.41
N MET A 148 -27.33 -22.18 -7.34
CA MET A 148 -26.32 -21.15 -7.06
C MET A 148 -25.58 -20.77 -8.35
N CYS A 149 -25.13 -19.51 -8.43
CA CYS A 149 -24.21 -19.11 -9.50
C CYS A 149 -22.81 -19.64 -9.20
N THR A 150 -22.27 -20.48 -10.07
CA THR A 150 -20.94 -21.10 -9.92
C THR A 150 -20.04 -20.67 -11.07
N CYS A 151 -18.90 -20.06 -10.75
CA CYS A 151 -17.92 -19.64 -11.74
C CYS A 151 -17.14 -20.84 -12.31
N SER A 152 -16.80 -20.78 -13.59
CA SER A 152 -15.91 -21.77 -14.21
C SER A 152 -14.44 -21.52 -13.86
N GLY A 153 -13.62 -22.56 -13.84
CA GLY A 153 -12.16 -22.44 -13.78
C GLY A 153 -11.62 -22.06 -12.40
N ASP A 154 -12.18 -22.66 -11.34
CA ASP A 154 -11.76 -22.49 -9.93
C ASP A 154 -11.89 -21.05 -9.40
N ARG A 155 -12.59 -20.17 -10.12
CA ARG A 155 -12.91 -18.81 -9.70
C ARG A 155 -14.06 -18.78 -8.71
N GLU A 156 -14.15 -17.69 -7.96
CA GLU A 156 -15.23 -17.39 -7.02
C GLU A 156 -15.95 -16.09 -7.43
N ILE A 157 -17.16 -15.88 -6.90
CA ILE A 157 -17.86 -14.61 -7.08
C ILE A 157 -17.30 -13.62 -6.07
N VAL A 158 -16.56 -12.62 -6.55
CA VAL A 158 -16.00 -11.51 -5.78
C VAL A 158 -16.58 -10.22 -6.35
N ASP A 159 -17.23 -9.41 -5.50
CA ASP A 159 -17.89 -8.15 -5.90
C ASP A 159 -18.83 -8.28 -7.11
N GLY A 160 -19.54 -9.42 -7.19
CA GLY A 160 -20.50 -9.69 -8.25
C GLY A 160 -19.88 -10.11 -9.60
N ALA A 161 -18.58 -10.40 -9.65
CA ALA A 161 -17.88 -10.91 -10.83
C ALA A 161 -17.10 -12.18 -10.51
N CYS A 162 -16.85 -13.02 -11.53
CA CYS A 162 -15.97 -14.19 -11.36
C CYS A 162 -14.50 -13.77 -11.33
N ALA A 163 -13.83 -13.94 -10.19
CA ALA A 163 -12.42 -13.63 -10.00
C ALA A 163 -11.70 -14.79 -9.29
N CYS A 164 -10.37 -14.85 -9.41
CA CYS A 164 -9.57 -15.75 -8.59
C CYS A 164 -9.43 -15.21 -7.16
N ALA A 165 -9.25 -16.10 -6.19
CA ALA A 165 -9.13 -15.71 -4.80
C ALA A 165 -7.76 -15.04 -4.54
N GLY A 166 -7.78 -13.83 -3.97
CA GLY A 166 -6.59 -13.15 -3.43
C GLY A 166 -5.38 -13.10 -4.38
N ASP A 167 -4.27 -13.71 -3.95
CA ASP A 167 -2.97 -13.75 -4.63
C ASP A 167 -2.93 -14.75 -5.80
N GLN A 168 -4.01 -14.87 -6.56
CA GLN A 168 -4.10 -15.78 -7.72
C GLN A 168 -4.46 -15.00 -8.99
N ASP A 169 -3.92 -15.46 -10.11
CA ASP A 169 -4.29 -14.97 -11.44
C ASP A 169 -5.04 -16.05 -12.23
N PHE A 170 -5.93 -15.62 -13.12
CA PHE A 170 -6.68 -16.53 -13.97
C PHE A 170 -5.92 -16.79 -15.29
N THR A 171 -5.22 -17.92 -15.36
CA THR A 171 -4.37 -18.29 -16.48
C THR A 171 -4.79 -19.64 -17.04
N ASN A 172 -4.91 -19.76 -18.36
CA ASN A 172 -5.24 -21.01 -19.06
C ASN A 172 -6.46 -21.76 -18.49
N GLY A 173 -7.50 -21.02 -18.10
CA GLY A 173 -8.75 -21.64 -17.65
C GLY A 173 -8.79 -22.01 -16.16
N LYS A 174 -7.76 -21.67 -15.37
CA LYS A 174 -7.67 -21.97 -13.93
C LYS A 174 -7.07 -20.81 -13.13
N CYS A 175 -7.40 -20.76 -11.84
CA CYS A 175 -6.70 -19.89 -10.91
C CYS A 175 -5.35 -20.50 -10.52
N VAL A 176 -4.28 -19.75 -10.73
CA VAL A 176 -2.91 -20.13 -10.37
C VAL A 176 -2.33 -19.13 -9.38
N PRO A 177 -1.53 -19.55 -8.38
CA PRO A 177 -0.86 -18.61 -7.49
C PRO A 177 -0.02 -17.60 -8.26
N LYS A 178 -0.08 -16.33 -7.86
CA LYS A 178 0.84 -15.30 -8.32
C LYS A 178 2.25 -15.69 -7.94
N CYS A 179 3.14 -15.69 -8.92
CA CYS A 179 4.55 -15.89 -8.68
C CYS A 179 5.22 -14.53 -8.49
N PHE A 180 5.97 -14.40 -7.40
CA PHE A 180 6.76 -13.22 -7.11
C PHE A 180 8.22 -13.58 -6.92
N TRP A 181 9.13 -12.65 -7.19
CA TRP A 181 10.57 -12.85 -6.95
C TRP A 181 10.90 -12.97 -5.46
N THR A 182 10.12 -12.31 -4.60
CA THR A 182 10.21 -12.37 -3.14
C THR A 182 8.89 -12.77 -2.51
N HIS A 183 8.94 -13.21 -1.25
CA HIS A 183 7.74 -13.42 -0.46
C HIS A 183 6.99 -12.09 -0.26
N ASN A 184 5.71 -12.04 -0.61
CA ASN A 184 4.82 -10.87 -0.54
C ASN A 184 5.19 -9.70 -1.48
N ASN A 185 5.94 -9.96 -2.57
CA ASN A 185 6.27 -8.94 -3.58
C ASN A 185 7.01 -7.71 -3.00
N VAL A 186 7.83 -7.92 -1.97
CA VAL A 186 8.71 -6.87 -1.45
C VAL A 186 9.88 -6.67 -2.42
N GLY A 187 10.05 -5.45 -2.92
CA GLY A 187 11.12 -5.13 -3.87
C GLY A 187 12.52 -5.25 -3.28
N TYR A 188 13.52 -5.33 -4.16
CA TYR A 188 14.94 -5.30 -3.81
C TYR A 188 15.49 -3.87 -3.82
N GLU A 189 16.58 -3.66 -3.09
CA GLU A 189 17.42 -2.47 -3.20
C GLU A 189 18.78 -2.89 -3.75
N CYS A 190 19.24 -2.23 -4.82
CA CYS A 190 20.56 -2.40 -5.38
C CYS A 190 21.32 -1.08 -5.28
N PHE A 191 22.39 -1.08 -4.49
CA PHE A 191 23.16 0.14 -4.25
C PHE A 191 24.27 0.30 -5.27
N TRP A 192 24.22 1.39 -6.03
CA TRP A 192 25.32 1.81 -6.88
C TRP A 192 26.39 2.47 -6.01
N THR A 193 27.50 1.76 -5.79
CA THR A 193 28.59 2.19 -4.91
C THR A 193 29.89 2.50 -5.64
N ASP A 194 30.03 2.03 -6.89
CA ASP A 194 31.22 2.25 -7.72
C ASP A 194 30.90 3.21 -8.88
N PRO A 195 31.36 4.48 -8.81
CA PRO A 195 31.08 5.48 -9.86
C PRO A 195 31.85 5.24 -11.15
N SER A 196 32.79 4.29 -11.18
CA SER A 196 33.54 3.95 -12.40
C SER A 196 32.79 2.95 -13.29
N LYS A 197 31.76 2.28 -12.77
CA LYS A 197 30.91 1.39 -13.56
C LYS A 197 29.96 2.19 -14.43
N ALA A 198 29.77 1.72 -15.67
CA ALA A 198 28.78 2.26 -16.59
C ALA A 198 27.37 1.67 -16.36
N SER A 199 27.28 0.49 -15.72
CA SER A 199 26.04 -0.21 -15.42
C SER A 199 26.22 -1.24 -14.31
N LEU A 200 25.14 -1.60 -13.61
CA LEU A 200 25.07 -2.72 -12.68
C LEU A 200 24.38 -3.93 -13.33
N THR A 201 24.81 -5.13 -12.97
CA THR A 201 24.20 -6.41 -13.37
C THR A 201 23.26 -6.94 -12.29
N LEU A 202 22.17 -7.58 -12.70
CA LEU A 202 21.14 -8.07 -11.79
C LEU A 202 21.68 -9.04 -10.71
N ASN A 203 22.57 -9.97 -11.06
CA ASN A 203 23.06 -10.95 -10.09
C ASN A 203 24.41 -10.55 -9.47
N ASN A 204 25.44 -10.29 -10.27
CA ASN A 204 26.78 -10.05 -9.70
C ASN A 204 26.89 -8.74 -8.91
N ASP A 205 26.15 -7.70 -9.30
CA ASP A 205 26.20 -6.41 -8.63
C ASP A 205 25.05 -6.21 -7.64
N CYS A 206 23.84 -6.61 -8.02
CA CYS A 206 22.66 -6.43 -7.16
C CYS A 206 22.36 -7.64 -6.25
N GLU A 207 23.06 -8.77 -6.42
CA GLU A 207 22.83 -10.01 -5.68
C GLU A 207 21.40 -10.56 -5.81
N ILE A 208 20.70 -10.22 -6.89
CA ILE A 208 19.32 -10.65 -7.14
C ILE A 208 19.35 -11.91 -8.01
N SER A 209 18.75 -12.98 -7.50
CA SER A 209 18.51 -14.21 -8.24
C SER A 209 17.05 -14.25 -8.70
N SER A 210 16.86 -14.62 -9.95
CA SER A 210 15.54 -14.82 -10.53
C SER A 210 14.89 -16.11 -9.99
N PRO A 211 13.54 -16.21 -10.02
CA PRO A 211 12.83 -17.39 -9.54
C PRO A 211 13.30 -18.69 -10.19
N SER A 212 13.22 -19.78 -9.43
CA SER A 212 13.53 -21.11 -9.97
C SER A 212 12.39 -21.58 -10.87
N ALA A 213 12.67 -21.78 -12.16
CA ALA A 213 11.74 -22.44 -13.07
C ALA A 213 11.86 -23.96 -12.91
N LEU A 214 10.73 -24.62 -12.70
CA LEU A 214 10.63 -26.08 -12.67
C LEU A 214 9.88 -26.54 -13.91
N ASP A 215 10.54 -27.38 -14.71
CA ASP A 215 9.91 -28.05 -15.83
C ASP A 215 10.33 -29.52 -15.85
N ASN A 216 9.38 -30.42 -16.10
CA ASN A 216 9.61 -31.85 -16.20
C ASN A 216 10.35 -32.24 -17.49
N TYR A 217 10.42 -31.33 -18.46
CA TYR A 217 10.99 -31.58 -19.79
C TYR A 217 12.52 -31.50 -19.83
N VAL A 218 13.15 -30.71 -18.94
CA VAL A 218 14.56 -30.32 -19.08
C VAL A 218 15.51 -31.18 -18.24
N ALA A 219 14.98 -31.97 -17.30
CA ALA A 219 15.77 -32.87 -16.44
C ALA A 219 16.54 -33.95 -17.22
N ASP A 220 16.26 -34.16 -18.51
CA ASP A 220 16.90 -35.17 -19.35
C ASP A 220 17.84 -34.61 -20.44
N LYS A 221 18.20 -33.32 -20.36
CA LYS A 221 19.21 -32.66 -21.23
C LYS A 221 18.82 -32.55 -22.71
N ARG A 222 17.53 -32.58 -23.05
CA ARG A 222 17.06 -32.32 -24.43
C ARG A 222 17.41 -30.91 -24.91
N THR A 223 17.50 -30.77 -26.23
CA THR A 223 17.58 -29.49 -26.97
C THR A 223 16.22 -29.25 -27.60
N ASN A 224 15.67 -28.05 -27.45
CA ASN A 224 14.37 -27.69 -28.02
C ASN A 224 14.48 -27.32 -29.50
N LYS A 225 13.36 -27.40 -30.20
CA LYS A 225 13.27 -27.13 -31.64
C LYS A 225 13.76 -25.74 -32.03
N TYR A 226 13.65 -24.77 -31.11
CA TYR A 226 13.88 -23.36 -31.38
C TYR A 226 15.04 -22.76 -30.53
N ASP A 227 15.86 -23.60 -29.90
CA ASP A 227 16.99 -23.16 -29.07
C ASP A 227 17.98 -22.29 -29.87
N GLU A 228 18.25 -22.63 -31.14
CA GLU A 228 19.18 -21.89 -32.00
C GLU A 228 18.75 -20.44 -32.29
N ILE A 229 17.45 -20.17 -32.21
CA ILE A 229 16.87 -18.84 -32.49
C ILE A 229 16.33 -18.15 -31.23
N LEU A 230 16.48 -18.77 -30.05
CA LEU A 230 15.87 -18.33 -28.79
C LEU A 230 14.36 -18.04 -28.92
N GLY A 231 13.66 -18.92 -29.63
CA GLY A 231 12.20 -18.94 -29.74
C GLY A 231 11.58 -19.93 -28.76
N ASP A 232 10.29 -19.77 -28.45
CA ASP A 232 9.60 -20.60 -27.46
C ASP A 232 9.76 -22.10 -27.76
N PRO A 233 10.12 -22.94 -26.77
CA PRO A 233 10.17 -22.64 -25.33
C PRO A 233 11.48 -21.99 -24.85
N VAL A 234 11.39 -20.93 -24.04
CA VAL A 234 12.53 -20.17 -23.50
C VAL A 234 12.24 -19.64 -22.10
N ILE A 235 13.32 -19.28 -21.39
CA ILE A 235 13.26 -18.41 -20.21
C ILE A 235 13.64 -17.00 -20.63
N SER A 236 12.87 -16.03 -20.19
CA SER A 236 13.16 -14.61 -20.40
C SER A 236 13.13 -13.85 -19.08
N LEU A 237 14.06 -12.91 -18.95
CA LEU A 237 14.12 -11.93 -17.86
C LEU A 237 14.00 -10.54 -18.47
N THR A 238 13.06 -9.76 -17.94
CA THR A 238 12.81 -8.38 -18.35
C THR A 238 12.97 -7.48 -17.14
N ALA A 239 13.66 -6.35 -17.32
CA ALA A 239 13.67 -5.24 -16.39
C ALA A 239 13.20 -3.99 -17.13
N THR A 240 12.15 -3.33 -16.65
CA THR A 240 11.58 -2.12 -17.27
C THR A 240 11.53 -1.01 -16.24
N ASN A 241 12.07 0.17 -16.55
CA ASN A 241 11.95 1.33 -15.68
C ASN A 241 10.45 1.70 -15.55
N GLN A 242 9.99 2.10 -14.35
CA GLN A 242 8.57 2.43 -14.10
C GLN A 242 8.01 3.50 -15.05
N ASP A 243 8.85 4.41 -15.55
CA ASP A 243 8.43 5.43 -16.52
C ASP A 243 8.25 4.84 -17.95
N GLY A 244 8.54 3.56 -18.15
CA GLY A 244 8.46 2.84 -19.43
C GLY A 244 9.50 3.28 -20.46
N SER A 245 10.42 4.16 -20.07
CA SER A 245 11.38 4.86 -20.94
C SER A 245 12.57 4.00 -21.36
N ALA A 246 12.92 2.99 -20.57
CA ALA A 246 14.02 2.07 -20.81
C ALA A 246 13.67 0.67 -20.28
N GLY A 247 14.04 -0.36 -21.04
CA GLY A 247 13.88 -1.74 -20.61
C GLY A 247 14.83 -2.68 -21.34
N VAL A 248 15.28 -3.71 -20.63
CA VAL A 248 16.12 -4.78 -21.16
C VAL A 248 15.39 -6.10 -21.02
N THR A 249 15.26 -6.83 -22.12
CA THR A 249 14.75 -8.21 -22.12
C THR A 249 15.84 -9.12 -22.64
N GLN A 250 16.16 -10.15 -21.86
CA GLN A 250 17.14 -11.17 -22.21
C GLN A 250 16.49 -12.53 -22.20
N LYS A 251 16.99 -13.42 -23.07
CA LYS A 251 16.48 -14.78 -23.21
C LYS A 251 17.60 -15.80 -23.08
N ALA A 252 17.25 -16.97 -22.56
CA ALA A 252 18.07 -18.16 -22.63
C ALA A 252 17.21 -19.37 -22.97
N THR A 253 17.87 -20.39 -23.52
CA THR A 253 17.27 -21.71 -23.60
C THR A 253 17.00 -22.23 -22.18
N TRP A 254 15.99 -23.07 -22.02
CA TRP A 254 15.72 -23.74 -20.74
C TRP A 254 16.95 -24.48 -20.20
N ARG A 255 17.71 -25.13 -21.09
CA ARG A 255 18.93 -25.86 -20.72
C ARG A 255 20.03 -24.94 -20.18
N GLU A 256 20.29 -23.82 -20.85
CA GLU A 256 21.28 -22.83 -20.40
C GLU A 256 20.88 -22.24 -19.04
N TYR A 257 19.62 -21.84 -18.89
CA TYR A 257 19.14 -21.26 -17.64
C TYR A 257 19.23 -22.23 -16.47
N LEU A 258 18.86 -23.50 -16.65
CA LEU A 258 18.93 -24.49 -15.57
C LEU A 258 20.36 -24.87 -15.17
N LEU A 259 21.33 -24.81 -16.10
CA LEU A 259 22.72 -25.11 -15.81
C LEU A 259 23.49 -23.91 -15.26
N THR A 260 23.18 -22.72 -15.77
CA THR A 260 23.89 -21.47 -15.47
C THR A 260 22.92 -20.29 -15.46
N PRO A 261 22.01 -20.19 -14.47
CA PRO A 261 20.98 -19.14 -14.43
C PRO A 261 21.62 -17.74 -14.36
N THR A 262 22.71 -17.63 -13.61
CA THR A 262 23.50 -16.39 -13.45
C THR A 262 24.02 -15.84 -14.78
N THR A 263 24.20 -16.67 -15.81
CA THR A 263 24.58 -16.20 -17.15
C THR A 263 23.47 -15.35 -17.78
N LEU A 264 22.20 -15.75 -17.62
CA LEU A 264 21.06 -14.97 -18.11
C LEU A 264 20.83 -13.75 -17.23
N GLU A 265 20.84 -13.92 -15.91
CA GLU A 265 20.63 -12.84 -14.95
C GLU A 265 21.64 -11.71 -15.16
N ASN A 266 22.93 -12.03 -15.35
CA ASN A 266 23.96 -11.01 -15.58
C ASN A 266 23.92 -10.33 -16.96
N LYS A 267 23.06 -10.79 -17.89
CA LYS A 267 22.77 -10.05 -19.12
C LYS A 267 21.76 -8.92 -18.89
N VAL A 268 21.03 -8.94 -17.77
CA VAL A 268 20.13 -7.86 -17.34
C VAL A 268 20.97 -6.80 -16.63
N THR A 269 21.04 -5.61 -17.23
CA THR A 269 21.87 -4.50 -16.76
C THR A 269 21.05 -3.24 -16.52
N PHE A 270 21.48 -2.44 -15.53
CA PHE A 270 20.91 -1.15 -15.17
C PHE A 270 21.96 -0.06 -15.37
N ASP A 271 21.71 0.86 -16.30
CA ASP A 271 22.59 1.99 -16.64
C ASP A 271 22.10 3.32 -16.05
N THR A 272 20.97 3.29 -15.35
CA THR A 272 20.28 4.45 -14.79
C THR A 272 19.75 4.12 -13.40
N PHE A 273 19.54 5.17 -12.60
CA PHE A 273 18.94 5.07 -11.27
C PHE A 273 17.41 5.06 -11.37
N GLY A 274 16.74 4.49 -10.36
CA GLY A 274 15.28 4.48 -10.29
C GLY A 274 14.71 3.10 -9.96
N VAL A 275 13.39 2.98 -10.09
CA VAL A 275 12.66 1.72 -9.82
C VAL A 275 12.40 1.00 -11.13
N PHE A 276 12.74 -0.28 -11.15
CA PHE A 276 12.54 -1.16 -12.29
C PHE A 276 11.60 -2.30 -11.90
N ASP A 277 10.59 -2.51 -12.73
CA ASP A 277 9.74 -3.69 -12.68
C ASP A 277 10.50 -4.86 -13.31
N LEU A 278 10.58 -5.95 -12.57
CA LEU A 278 11.20 -7.20 -12.99
C LEU A 278 10.12 -8.21 -13.38
N GLU A 279 10.32 -8.88 -14.51
CA GLU A 279 9.48 -9.98 -14.93
C GLU A 279 10.36 -11.14 -15.38
N MET A 280 10.09 -12.33 -14.84
CA MET A 280 10.59 -13.58 -15.39
C MET A 280 9.43 -14.28 -16.09
N THR A 281 9.61 -14.59 -17.37
CA THR A 281 8.63 -15.32 -18.16
C THR A 281 9.23 -16.63 -18.66
N ALA A 282 8.64 -17.74 -18.24
CA ALA A 282 8.99 -19.09 -18.63
C ALA A 282 7.94 -19.63 -19.61
N THR A 283 8.34 -19.85 -20.86
CA THR A 283 7.45 -20.35 -21.91
C THR A 283 7.82 -21.78 -22.26
N ASP A 284 6.81 -22.65 -22.28
CA ASP A 284 6.85 -23.99 -22.88
C ASP A 284 6.07 -24.00 -24.21
N TYR A 285 6.05 -25.11 -24.96
CA TYR A 285 5.30 -25.25 -26.22
C TYR A 285 3.79 -25.00 -26.08
N SER A 286 3.24 -25.19 -24.88
CA SER A 286 1.79 -25.12 -24.64
C SER A 286 1.39 -24.28 -23.43
N GLY A 287 2.36 -23.69 -22.74
CA GLY A 287 2.14 -22.99 -21.48
C GLY A 287 3.09 -21.82 -21.30
N VAL A 288 2.65 -20.85 -20.49
CA VAL A 288 3.45 -19.72 -20.07
C VAL A 288 3.23 -19.52 -18.58
N ALA A 289 4.30 -19.21 -17.86
CA ALA A 289 4.26 -18.81 -16.46
C ALA A 289 5.09 -17.54 -16.30
N THR A 290 4.59 -16.60 -15.49
CA THR A 290 5.24 -15.32 -15.22
C THR A 290 5.44 -15.13 -13.72
N CYS A 291 6.58 -14.55 -13.35
CA CYS A 291 6.89 -14.14 -11.99
C CYS A 291 7.32 -12.68 -11.96
N SER A 292 6.64 -11.86 -11.16
CA SER A 292 6.89 -10.42 -11.08
C SER A 292 7.74 -10.06 -9.86
N GLY A 293 8.50 -8.98 -9.97
CA GLY A 293 9.27 -8.39 -8.87
C GLY A 293 9.60 -6.94 -9.17
N CYS A 294 10.37 -6.31 -8.32
CA CYS A 294 10.92 -4.98 -8.59
C CYS A 294 12.26 -4.79 -7.89
N VAL A 295 13.07 -3.88 -8.42
CA VAL A 295 14.33 -3.45 -7.82
C VAL A 295 14.47 -1.94 -7.91
N ALA A 296 14.90 -1.32 -6.82
CA ALA A 296 15.32 0.07 -6.79
C ALA A 296 16.85 0.14 -6.97
N ILE A 297 17.31 0.77 -8.05
CA ILE A 297 18.71 1.11 -8.26
C ILE A 297 18.95 2.46 -7.58
N VAL A 298 19.61 2.40 -6.42
CA VAL A 298 19.81 3.53 -5.53
C VAL A 298 21.24 4.03 -5.65
N ASP A 299 21.37 5.29 -6.04
CA ASP A 299 22.66 5.97 -6.03
C ASP A 299 23.12 6.20 -4.58
N LYS A 300 24.25 5.61 -4.19
CA LYS A 300 24.92 5.85 -2.89
C LYS A 300 26.21 6.65 -3.04
N TYR A 301 26.49 7.18 -4.23
CA TYR A 301 27.68 7.97 -4.51
C TYR A 301 27.26 9.40 -4.90
N PRO A 302 27.12 10.35 -3.99
CA PRO A 302 26.76 11.72 -4.37
C PRO A 302 27.80 12.33 -5.34
N PRO A 303 27.42 13.30 -6.19
CA PRO A 303 28.35 13.94 -7.12
C PRO A 303 29.61 14.41 -6.40
N THR A 304 30.78 14.08 -6.94
CA THR A 304 32.06 14.32 -6.26
C THR A 304 33.08 14.91 -7.23
N ALA A 305 33.81 15.93 -6.78
CA ALA A 305 34.92 16.50 -7.54
C ALA A 305 36.13 15.53 -7.55
N GLU A 306 36.59 15.13 -8.73
CA GLU A 306 37.73 14.22 -8.93
C GLU A 306 39.02 14.84 -8.39
N THR A 307 39.33 16.05 -8.85
CA THR A 307 40.41 16.85 -8.27
C THR A 307 39.85 17.62 -7.09
N LYS A 308 40.20 17.21 -5.88
CA LYS A 308 39.83 17.97 -4.67
C LYS A 308 40.50 19.34 -4.70
N CYS A 309 39.79 20.36 -4.23
CA CYS A 309 40.38 21.68 -3.99
C CYS A 309 41.57 21.50 -3.06
N GLN A 310 42.77 21.58 -3.62
CA GLN A 310 43.98 21.57 -2.83
C GLN A 310 44.01 22.93 -2.13
N THR A 311 43.62 22.96 -0.86
CA THR A 311 43.93 24.07 0.03
C THR A 311 45.46 24.20 0.01
N THR A 312 45.97 25.01 -0.90
CA THR A 312 47.40 25.19 -1.10
C THR A 312 47.83 26.06 0.06
N GLU A 313 48.07 25.41 1.19
CA GLU A 313 48.39 26.01 2.47
C GLU A 313 47.26 26.91 3.01
N ALA A 314 47.20 27.04 4.32
CA ALA A 314 46.52 28.17 4.92
C ALA A 314 47.29 29.44 4.56
N ASN A 315 47.27 29.87 3.30
CA ASN A 315 47.34 31.30 2.99
C ASN A 315 45.99 31.89 3.38
N THR A 316 45.67 31.82 4.68
CA THR A 316 45.15 33.01 5.32
C THR A 316 46.17 34.08 4.96
N LEU A 317 45.88 34.89 3.94
CA LEU A 317 46.39 36.25 3.88
C LEU A 317 45.83 36.94 5.13
N SER A 318 46.38 36.58 6.29
CA SER A 318 46.13 37.24 7.58
C SER A 318 46.67 38.67 7.54
N THR A 319 47.42 39.00 6.50
CA THR A 319 47.93 40.31 6.16
C THR A 319 47.45 40.70 4.77
N ALA A 320 46.79 41.86 4.69
CA ALA A 320 46.43 42.51 3.45
C ALA A 320 47.67 42.64 2.54
N ALA A 321 47.55 42.21 1.28
CA ALA A 321 48.59 42.46 0.27
C ALA A 321 48.33 43.81 -0.41
N SER A 322 49.40 44.54 -0.72
CA SER A 322 49.30 45.75 -1.52
C SER A 322 48.74 45.45 -2.91
N TYR A 323 47.92 46.37 -3.42
CA TYR A 323 47.38 46.28 -4.76
C TYR A 323 48.48 46.45 -5.81
N THR A 324 48.74 45.40 -6.61
CA THR A 324 49.69 45.42 -7.75
C THR A 324 49.13 44.55 -8.87
N ASP A 325 49.51 44.81 -10.12
CA ASP A 325 49.09 44.00 -11.27
C ASP A 325 49.40 42.51 -11.08
N GLY A 326 50.57 42.20 -10.51
CA GLY A 326 50.96 40.82 -10.19
C GLY A 326 50.03 40.16 -9.16
N LYS A 327 49.60 40.89 -8.14
CA LYS A 327 48.67 40.38 -7.11
C LYS A 327 47.23 40.26 -7.62
N LEU A 328 46.80 41.16 -8.50
CA LEU A 328 45.52 41.00 -9.20
C LEU A 328 45.52 39.75 -10.07
N ALA A 329 46.58 39.54 -10.86
CA ALA A 329 46.72 38.35 -11.70
C ALA A 329 46.73 37.04 -10.88
N GLU A 330 47.38 37.04 -9.71
CA GLU A 330 47.31 35.92 -8.76
C GLU A 330 45.87 35.66 -8.29
N ALA A 331 45.10 36.70 -7.96
CA ALA A 331 43.71 36.58 -7.52
C ALA A 331 42.77 36.06 -8.64
N ILE A 332 42.92 36.59 -9.86
CA ILE A 332 42.20 36.12 -11.07
C ILE A 332 42.55 34.65 -11.38
N THR A 333 43.79 34.24 -11.10
CA THR A 333 44.20 32.83 -11.23
C THR A 333 43.47 31.94 -10.22
N GLN A 334 43.26 32.40 -8.97
CA GLN A 334 42.46 31.64 -7.99
C GLN A 334 41.00 31.51 -8.40
N GLU A 335 40.42 32.58 -8.98
CA GLU A 335 39.09 32.54 -9.58
C GLU A 335 38.96 31.46 -10.65
N SER A 336 39.94 31.41 -11.56
CA SER A 336 39.97 30.41 -12.63
C SER A 336 40.15 28.98 -12.09
N ARG A 337 40.93 28.81 -11.02
CA ARG A 337 41.09 27.51 -10.33
C ARG A 337 39.81 27.04 -9.68
N PHE A 338 39.07 27.95 -9.02
CA PHE A 338 37.77 27.64 -8.45
C PHE A 338 36.78 27.22 -9.56
N ALA A 339 36.73 27.96 -10.67
CA ALA A 339 35.90 27.61 -11.84
C ALA A 339 36.20 26.21 -12.41
N ALA A 340 37.48 25.87 -12.55
CA ALA A 340 37.90 24.54 -13.02
C ALA A 340 37.58 23.41 -12.02
N PHE A 341 37.53 23.70 -10.73
CA PHE A 341 37.22 22.70 -9.69
C PHE A 341 35.78 22.18 -9.79
N TYR A 342 34.83 23.03 -10.18
CA TYR A 342 33.42 22.64 -10.27
C TYR A 342 32.92 22.50 -11.72
N SER A 343 33.80 22.50 -12.71
CA SER A 343 33.41 22.23 -14.10
C SER A 343 32.91 20.79 -14.26
N ASP A 344 32.11 20.56 -15.31
CA ASP A 344 31.59 19.23 -15.63
C ASP A 344 32.72 18.20 -15.85
N ASP A 345 33.88 18.65 -16.35
CA ASP A 345 35.07 17.80 -16.56
C ASP A 345 35.68 17.28 -15.24
N ASN A 346 35.44 17.95 -14.11
CA ASN A 346 36.00 17.57 -12.81
C ASN A 346 34.97 16.94 -11.87
N VAL A 347 33.69 16.83 -12.23
CA VAL A 347 32.64 16.26 -11.37
C VAL A 347 32.23 14.87 -11.85
N LYS A 348 32.35 13.88 -10.97
CA LYS A 348 31.89 12.50 -11.21
C LYS A 348 30.50 12.29 -10.68
N ASN A 349 29.80 11.34 -11.30
CA ASN A 349 28.43 10.92 -10.99
C ASN A 349 27.40 12.05 -10.97
N ASN A 350 27.46 12.91 -11.98
CA ASN A 350 26.52 14.02 -12.20
C ASN A 350 25.29 13.58 -13.02
N GLY A 351 24.80 12.36 -12.75
CA GLY A 351 23.87 11.64 -13.64
C GLY A 351 22.45 12.19 -13.62
N GLY A 352 22.14 13.16 -14.49
CA GLY A 352 20.76 13.54 -14.82
C GLY A 352 20.59 15.05 -15.02
N ALA A 353 20.93 15.54 -16.21
CA ALA A 353 20.76 16.94 -16.58
C ALA A 353 19.32 17.43 -16.38
N ASN A 354 19.17 18.51 -15.59
CA ASN A 354 18.50 19.72 -16.06
C ASN A 354 18.78 20.96 -15.20
N ASP A 355 19.35 20.84 -14.00
CA ASP A 355 20.05 21.92 -13.30
C ASP A 355 20.79 21.29 -12.14
N ARG A 356 22.12 21.40 -12.12
CA ARG A 356 22.91 20.93 -10.99
C ARG A 356 22.51 21.72 -9.74
N CYS A 357 21.95 21.04 -8.74
CA CYS A 357 21.34 21.69 -7.56
C CYS A 357 22.35 22.04 -6.46
N ASP A 358 23.53 22.51 -6.87
CA ASP A 358 24.60 22.86 -5.94
C ASP A 358 24.15 23.96 -4.96
N ASP A 359 24.63 23.86 -3.73
CA ASP A 359 24.65 25.03 -2.84
C ASP A 359 25.92 25.83 -3.12
N VAL A 360 25.76 26.97 -3.79
CA VAL A 360 26.84 27.91 -4.08
C VAL A 360 26.70 29.13 -3.18
N THR A 361 27.79 29.52 -2.51
CA THR A 361 27.88 30.80 -1.82
C THR A 361 29.06 31.60 -2.33
N ALA A 362 28.86 32.89 -2.51
CA ALA A 362 29.91 33.83 -2.86
C ALA A 362 29.68 35.13 -2.09
N GLU A 363 30.65 35.50 -1.27
CA GLU A 363 30.63 36.72 -0.48
C GLU A 363 31.84 37.57 -0.81
N MET A 364 31.61 38.88 -0.88
CA MET A 364 32.64 39.84 -1.17
C MET A 364 32.55 41.01 -0.20
N GLN A 365 33.68 41.35 0.39
CA GLN A 365 33.89 42.64 1.03
C GLN A 365 34.64 43.52 0.05
N ASP A 366 34.01 44.59 -0.42
CA ASP A 366 34.66 45.55 -1.28
C ASP A 366 35.60 46.48 -0.48
N PHE A 367 36.53 47.17 -1.16
CA PHE A 367 37.62 47.93 -0.56
C PHE A 367 37.22 48.82 0.62
N PHE A 368 36.10 49.56 0.47
CA PHE A 368 35.60 50.50 1.46
C PHE A 368 34.40 49.96 2.27
N ALA A 369 33.98 48.72 2.00
CA ALA A 369 32.84 48.12 2.69
C ALA A 369 33.23 47.71 4.11
N SER A 370 32.37 48.02 5.08
CA SER A 370 32.57 47.64 6.49
C SER A 370 32.35 46.15 6.76
N SER A 371 31.72 45.43 5.83
CA SER A 371 31.40 44.00 5.95
C SER A 371 31.21 43.37 4.56
N ALA A 372 31.33 42.05 4.48
CA ALA A 372 31.04 41.30 3.27
C ALA A 372 29.53 41.29 2.96
N SER A 373 29.19 41.14 1.68
CA SER A 373 27.83 40.95 1.17
C SER A 373 27.79 39.84 0.12
N THR A 374 26.65 39.17 0.02
CA THR A 374 26.38 38.14 -1.00
C THR A 374 26.37 38.73 -2.41
N LEU A 375 27.02 38.06 -3.35
CA LEU A 375 27.01 38.43 -4.78
C LEU A 375 25.71 37.96 -5.45
N ALA A 376 25.14 38.79 -6.33
CA ALA A 376 23.76 38.64 -6.85
C ALA A 376 23.61 38.05 -8.27
N SER A 377 24.67 37.48 -8.90
CA SER A 377 24.72 37.00 -10.33
C SER A 377 24.70 38.14 -11.37
N ASP A 378 25.31 38.12 -12.58
CA ASP A 378 25.69 37.04 -13.53
C ASP A 378 27.19 36.94 -13.88
N ASP A 379 28.05 37.82 -13.36
CA ASP A 379 29.51 37.70 -13.48
C ASP A 379 30.08 37.39 -12.09
N ASN A 380 30.03 36.12 -11.71
CA ASN A 380 30.40 35.59 -10.39
C ASN A 380 31.90 35.70 -10.07
N ARG A 381 32.61 36.74 -10.51
CA ARG A 381 34.05 36.95 -10.28
C ARG A 381 34.24 38.06 -9.26
N CYS A 382 35.00 37.78 -8.21
CA CYS A 382 35.41 38.78 -7.24
C CYS A 382 36.55 39.66 -7.78
N PHE A 383 37.32 39.15 -8.76
CA PHE A 383 38.45 39.84 -9.37
C PHE A 383 38.41 39.64 -10.89
N ASP A 384 38.54 40.75 -11.63
CA ASP A 384 38.67 40.80 -13.09
C ASP A 384 39.57 41.97 -13.51
N ASP A 385 39.92 42.04 -14.80
CA ASP A 385 40.80 43.07 -15.35
C ASP A 385 40.12 44.45 -15.46
N ASP A 386 38.79 44.50 -15.50
CA ASP A 386 38.01 45.74 -15.63
C ASP A 386 37.78 46.43 -14.28
N PHE A 387 37.97 45.72 -13.17
CA PHE A 387 37.69 46.15 -11.81
C PHE A 387 38.44 47.44 -11.43
N VAL A 388 39.72 47.55 -11.79
CA VAL A 388 40.53 48.75 -11.50
C VAL A 388 39.96 49.96 -12.20
N THR A 389 39.59 49.80 -13.47
CA THR A 389 38.98 50.85 -14.29
C THR A 389 37.65 51.29 -13.68
N GLN A 390 36.82 50.34 -13.24
CA GLN A 390 35.55 50.65 -12.57
C GLN A 390 35.72 51.30 -11.19
N LEU A 391 36.73 50.91 -10.41
CA LEU A 391 37.06 51.54 -9.12
C LEU A 391 37.53 52.98 -9.32
N LEU A 392 38.30 53.22 -10.38
CA LEU A 392 38.76 54.56 -10.77
C LEU A 392 37.60 55.45 -11.26
N ASP A 393 36.63 54.85 -11.97
CA ASP A 393 35.49 55.56 -12.54
C ASP A 393 34.36 55.81 -11.52
N LYS A 394 34.19 54.94 -10.51
CA LYS A 394 33.21 55.12 -9.42
C LYS A 394 33.73 56.04 -8.31
N THR A 395 34.05 57.28 -8.67
CA THR A 395 34.17 58.37 -7.69
C THR A 395 33.00 59.32 -7.86
N SER A 396 32.10 59.33 -6.88
CA SER A 396 31.01 60.30 -6.80
C SER A 396 31.58 61.72 -6.77
N GLY A 397 31.51 62.42 -7.91
CA GLY A 397 31.99 63.81 -8.05
C GLY A 397 33.11 64.03 -9.08
N GLY A 398 33.60 63.00 -9.79
CA GLY A 398 34.52 63.18 -10.92
C GLY A 398 35.98 63.49 -10.55
N THR A 399 36.37 63.35 -9.28
CA THR A 399 37.77 63.40 -8.85
C THR A 399 38.27 61.99 -8.58
N ASN A 400 39.13 61.51 -9.47
CA ASN A 400 39.85 60.24 -9.33
C ASN A 400 40.60 60.20 -7.98
N LEU A 401 40.20 59.28 -7.10
CA LEU A 401 40.75 59.14 -5.74
C LEU A 401 42.28 58.91 -5.76
N LEU A 402 42.79 58.21 -6.78
CA LEU A 402 44.23 57.98 -6.98
C LEU A 402 44.97 59.21 -7.52
N ALA A 403 44.25 60.17 -8.11
CA ALA A 403 44.84 61.43 -8.58
C ALA A 403 44.93 62.49 -7.47
N SER A 404 44.13 62.37 -6.41
CA SER A 404 44.05 63.35 -5.31
C SER A 404 44.63 62.87 -3.97
N ALA A 405 44.79 61.56 -3.76
CA ALA A 405 45.34 61.00 -2.53
C ALA A 405 46.85 60.75 -2.66
N THR A 406 47.60 61.08 -1.61
CA THR A 406 49.00 60.70 -1.47
C THR A 406 49.12 59.21 -1.17
N GLN A 407 50.27 58.60 -1.51
CA GLN A 407 50.54 57.20 -1.19
C GLN A 407 50.34 56.89 0.30
N SER A 408 50.69 57.83 1.20
CA SER A 408 50.48 57.66 2.64
C SER A 408 49.01 57.69 3.07
N GLU A 409 48.14 58.42 2.36
CA GLU A 409 46.69 58.42 2.59
C GLU A 409 46.08 57.11 2.10
N LEU A 410 46.53 56.62 0.94
CA LEU A 410 46.13 55.31 0.40
C LEU A 410 46.59 54.16 1.29
N ASP A 411 47.83 54.20 1.78
CA ASP A 411 48.39 53.20 2.71
C ASP A 411 47.70 53.25 4.08
N GLY A 412 47.22 54.44 4.50
CA GLY A 412 46.48 54.64 5.75
C GLY A 412 45.01 54.20 5.71
N LEU A 413 44.43 54.06 4.51
CA LEU A 413 43.03 53.68 4.32
C LEU A 413 42.75 52.20 4.68
N GLN A 414 43.78 51.35 4.76
CA GLN A 414 43.67 49.92 5.09
C GLN A 414 42.54 49.19 4.33
N CYS A 415 42.22 49.65 3.12
CA CYS A 415 41.10 49.14 2.35
C CYS A 415 41.48 47.81 1.71
N THR A 416 40.72 46.77 2.04
CA THR A 416 40.94 45.40 1.56
C THR A 416 39.73 44.92 0.79
N ARG A 417 39.96 44.31 -0.37
CA ARG A 417 38.95 43.49 -1.03
C ARG A 417 39.17 42.03 -0.68
N CYS A 418 38.14 41.40 -0.15
CA CYS A 418 38.16 39.99 0.22
C CYS A 418 37.04 39.26 -0.49
N CYS A 419 37.33 38.02 -0.88
CA CYS A 419 36.38 37.14 -1.55
C CYS A 419 36.40 35.78 -0.85
N SER A 420 35.21 35.27 -0.55
CA SER A 420 35.01 33.93 -0.05
C SER A 420 34.01 33.22 -0.94
N LYS A 421 34.34 32.02 -1.41
CA LYS A 421 33.45 31.19 -2.21
C LYS A 421 33.41 29.78 -1.67
N SER A 422 32.22 29.20 -1.70
CA SER A 422 32.03 27.79 -1.40
C SER A 422 31.04 27.18 -2.37
N LEU A 423 31.22 25.90 -2.63
CA LEU A 423 30.31 25.10 -3.44
C LEU A 423 30.19 23.73 -2.79
N THR A 424 28.95 23.30 -2.57
CA THR A 424 28.62 21.95 -2.10
C THR A 424 27.86 21.22 -3.20
N LEU A 425 28.48 20.15 -3.71
CA LEU A 425 27.86 19.20 -4.63
C LEU A 425 26.71 18.48 -3.91
N LYS A 426 25.55 18.37 -4.55
CA LYS A 426 24.37 17.70 -4.00
C LYS A 426 23.98 16.46 -4.77
#